data_AF-A0A7S2ANL9-F1
#
_entry.id   AF-A0A7S2ANL9-F1
#
_cell.length_a   1.000
_cell.length_b   1.000
_cell.length_c   1.000
_cell.angle_alpha   90.00
_cell.angle_beta   90.00
_cell.angle_gamma   90.00
#
_symmetry.space_group_name_H-M   'P 1'
#
loop_
_entity.id
_entity.type
_entity.pdbx_description
1 polymer ?
#
loop_
_entity_poly.entity_id
_entity_poly.type
_entity_poly.pdbx_seq_one_letter_code
_entity_poly.pdbx_strand_id
1 'polypeptide(L)'
;MVWEDDWFGHYSPNGFAVSRGRFAYIPVKKDAWSISSVTNSYGLLRSPWNNNKIPYVTRHHKSYGFFTKTSIVPQCFNHYDQMQMSMFSQFGSSIQYAPHGSLHILAGGTWGADYRFYLQDHYDYNEARAQPLGTITMARIWRKGWMTCPNYCAIDTPLVDCKCTCPDLEKWIRENQTVTMLENMYPGLAAAKHFLVDNHGHDISEFFLRMLCNDDDALTPQIGDFMESASPSDPIFWPTHPTLDRLWVWRKINGFMDESWVNTSCWGHNEHDTTIWHLTENEIEETQYTNAELMTMFDPMLVQVPYIYDSFKWPHCEQEGYPLQLITTNTDIDSGTAPLGDVSMLQTHKQLTDSNDFVFLGWNQEYDFKDPAPVPMR
;
A
#
# COMPACT_ATOMS: atom_id res chain seq x y z
N MET A 1 -2.72 -23.96 -4.13
CA MET A 1 -2.91 -22.49 -4.10
C MET A 1 -1.62 -21.84 -3.58
N VAL A 2 -1.32 -20.57 -3.87
CA VAL A 2 -0.06 -19.92 -3.40
C VAL A 2 0.04 -19.79 -1.87
N TRP A 3 -1.09 -19.92 -1.17
CA TRP A 3 -1.23 -19.82 0.29
C TRP A 3 -1.18 -21.17 1.02
N GLU A 4 -0.78 -22.24 0.34
CA GLU A 4 -0.57 -23.54 0.97
C GLU A 4 0.79 -23.59 1.68
N ASP A 5 0.93 -24.51 2.63
CA ASP A 5 2.17 -24.72 3.41
C ASP A 5 3.41 -25.00 2.53
N ASP A 6 3.21 -25.71 1.41
CA ASP A 6 4.30 -26.03 0.47
C ASP A 6 4.77 -24.82 -0.36
N TRP A 7 4.05 -23.69 -0.28
CA TRP A 7 4.34 -22.44 -0.97
C TRP A 7 4.67 -21.34 0.05
N PHE A 8 3.83 -20.30 0.15
CA PHE A 8 4.07 -19.13 1.00
C PHE A 8 3.44 -19.24 2.39
N GLY A 9 2.79 -20.36 2.70
CA GLY A 9 2.02 -20.54 3.94
C GLY A 9 0.72 -19.74 3.94
N HIS A 10 -0.13 -20.02 4.92
CA HIS A 10 -1.47 -19.42 5.02
C HIS A 10 -1.40 -17.88 5.09
N TYR A 11 -2.28 -17.19 4.35
CA TYR A 11 -2.35 -15.72 4.35
C TYR A 11 -3.04 -15.13 5.59
N SER A 12 -3.59 -15.98 6.47
CA SER A 12 -4.10 -15.58 7.77
C SER A 12 -3.92 -16.67 8.82
N PRO A 13 -2.70 -16.87 9.32
CA PRO A 13 -2.42 -17.91 10.29
C PRO A 13 -3.04 -17.57 11.67
N ASN A 14 -3.30 -18.61 12.47
CA ASN A 14 -3.72 -18.44 13.85
C ASN A 14 -2.59 -17.80 14.67
N GLY A 15 -2.89 -16.73 15.40
CA GLY A 15 -1.87 -15.96 16.14
C GLY A 15 -1.04 -15.02 15.26
N PHE A 16 -1.49 -14.74 14.02
CA PHE A 16 -0.94 -13.78 13.05
C PHE A 16 0.44 -14.13 12.49
N ALA A 17 1.33 -14.79 13.24
CA ALA A 17 2.62 -15.26 12.73
C ALA A 17 2.45 -16.41 11.73
N VAL A 18 3.15 -16.35 10.59
CA VAL A 18 3.23 -17.48 9.67
C VAL A 18 3.87 -18.66 10.42
N SER A 19 3.12 -19.71 10.68
CA SER A 19 3.49 -20.77 11.64
C SER A 19 3.66 -22.15 11.00
N ARG A 20 3.40 -22.27 9.71
CA ARG A 20 3.46 -23.53 8.95
C ARG A 20 4.11 -23.30 7.58
N GLY A 21 4.59 -24.39 6.99
CA GLY A 21 5.24 -24.38 5.68
C GLY A 21 6.70 -23.96 5.71
N ARG A 22 7.29 -23.79 4.52
CA ARG A 22 8.72 -23.46 4.33
C ARG A 22 9.15 -22.18 5.06
N PHE A 23 8.22 -21.23 5.14
CA PHE A 23 8.45 -19.88 5.67
C PHE A 23 7.87 -19.69 7.07
N ALA A 24 7.64 -20.78 7.79
CA ALA A 24 7.20 -20.73 9.19
C ALA A 24 8.23 -19.99 10.06
N TYR A 25 7.74 -19.07 10.89
CA TYR A 25 8.50 -18.32 11.89
C TYR A 25 9.73 -17.61 11.33
N ILE A 26 9.64 -17.03 10.12
CA ILE A 26 10.66 -16.10 9.63
C ILE A 26 10.81 -14.97 10.65
N PRO A 27 12.00 -14.78 11.24
CA PRO A 27 12.21 -13.76 12.23
C PRO A 27 12.22 -12.38 11.57
N VAL A 28 11.51 -11.44 12.18
CA VAL A 28 11.78 -10.02 11.94
C VAL A 28 13.03 -9.65 12.73
N LYS A 29 13.90 -8.81 12.16
CA LYS A 29 15.14 -8.40 12.82
C LYS A 29 14.81 -7.74 14.17
N LYS A 30 15.28 -8.36 15.25
CA LYS A 30 15.17 -7.89 16.63
C LYS A 30 16.35 -7.02 17.02
N ASP A 31 16.21 -6.29 18.12
CA ASP A 31 17.23 -5.42 18.69
C ASP A 31 17.81 -4.47 17.63
N ALA A 32 16.94 -4.02 16.72
CA ALA A 32 17.34 -3.32 15.51
C ALA A 32 17.81 -1.89 15.79
N TRP A 33 17.62 -1.37 17.01
CA TRP A 33 18.10 -0.06 17.43
C TRP A 33 19.62 0.14 17.24
N SER A 34 20.41 -0.95 17.26
CA SER A 34 21.86 -0.84 17.05
C SER A 34 22.27 -0.70 15.58
N ILE A 35 21.35 -0.97 14.64
CA ILE A 35 21.63 -0.98 13.19
C ILE A 35 20.68 -0.10 12.38
N SER A 36 19.62 0.42 12.98
CA SER A 36 18.64 1.29 12.34
C SER A 36 18.17 2.36 13.33
N SER A 37 18.14 3.61 12.88
CA SER A 37 17.49 4.71 13.59
C SER A 37 15.96 4.62 13.54
N VAL A 38 15.42 3.75 12.69
CA VAL A 38 13.98 3.58 12.44
C VAL A 38 13.58 2.15 12.81
N THR A 39 12.83 2.03 13.90
CA THR A 39 12.29 0.77 14.42
C THR A 39 10.93 1.05 15.06
N ASN A 40 10.13 0.02 15.31
CA ASN A 40 8.96 0.16 16.17
C ASN A 40 9.34 0.22 17.65
N SER A 41 8.38 0.50 18.54
CA SER A 41 8.63 0.65 19.98
C SER A 41 9.24 -0.60 20.64
N TYR A 42 9.13 -1.77 20.02
CA TYR A 42 9.67 -3.03 20.53
C TYR A 42 11.06 -3.36 19.97
N GLY A 43 11.64 -2.49 19.14
CA GLY A 43 12.97 -2.68 18.56
C GLY A 43 13.01 -3.69 17.44
N LEU A 44 11.86 -3.97 16.83
CA LEU A 44 11.76 -4.76 15.61
C LEU A 44 11.98 -3.83 14.41
N LEU A 45 12.65 -4.35 13.38
CA LEU A 45 12.80 -3.66 12.10
C LEU A 45 11.45 -3.64 11.37
N ARG A 46 10.60 -2.71 11.80
CA ARG A 46 9.26 -2.39 11.32
C ARG A 46 9.11 -0.88 11.26
N SER A 47 8.08 -0.43 10.55
CA SER A 47 7.67 0.97 10.60
C SER A 47 7.47 1.44 12.05
N PRO A 48 7.90 2.67 12.42
CA PRO A 48 7.75 3.19 13.79
C PRO A 48 6.31 3.28 14.27
N TRP A 49 5.38 3.41 13.32
CA TRP A 49 3.93 3.47 13.57
C TRP A 49 3.25 2.10 13.61
N ASN A 50 3.98 1.01 13.38
CA ASN A 50 3.48 -0.36 13.48
C ASN A 50 3.99 -1.04 14.77
N ASN A 51 3.28 -0.82 15.88
CA ASN A 51 3.60 -1.44 17.18
C ASN A 51 3.10 -2.89 17.33
N ASN A 52 3.18 -3.64 16.23
CA ASN A 52 3.12 -5.08 16.26
C ASN A 52 4.35 -5.64 16.98
N LYS A 53 4.13 -6.35 18.10
CA LYS A 53 5.20 -6.91 18.95
C LYS A 53 5.61 -8.33 18.58
N ILE A 54 4.97 -8.94 17.58
CA ILE A 54 5.22 -10.34 17.20
C ILE A 54 6.56 -10.43 16.49
N PRO A 55 7.54 -11.22 16.99
CA PRO A 55 8.91 -11.22 16.47
C PRO A 55 9.12 -11.98 15.15
N TYR A 56 8.04 -12.27 14.44
CA TYR A 56 8.02 -13.06 13.21
C TYR A 56 7.16 -12.35 12.17
N VAL A 57 7.32 -12.74 10.91
CA VAL A 57 6.44 -12.28 9.82
C VAL A 57 4.99 -12.62 10.14
N THR A 58 4.13 -11.60 10.05
CA THR A 58 2.72 -11.61 10.41
C THR A 58 1.81 -11.29 9.25
N ARG A 59 0.63 -11.90 9.26
CA ARG A 59 -0.40 -11.76 8.24
C ARG A 59 -1.81 -11.81 8.84
N HIS A 60 -2.77 -11.13 8.21
CA HIS A 60 -4.16 -11.17 8.61
C HIS A 60 -5.15 -10.93 7.45
N HIS A 61 -6.20 -11.76 7.37
CA HIS A 61 -7.28 -11.64 6.36
C HIS A 61 -8.34 -10.58 6.69
N LYS A 62 -8.07 -9.69 7.65
CA LYS A 62 -8.94 -8.56 7.96
C LYS A 62 -8.11 -7.31 8.11
N SER A 63 -8.70 -6.18 7.76
CA SER A 63 -8.16 -4.87 8.08
C SER A 63 -9.23 -4.06 8.76
N TYR A 64 -8.94 -3.60 9.97
CA TYR A 64 -9.86 -2.84 10.83
C TYR A 64 -11.26 -3.48 10.97
N GLY A 65 -11.31 -4.82 11.05
CA GLY A 65 -12.56 -5.60 11.17
C GLY A 65 -13.21 -6.01 9.86
N PHE A 66 -12.80 -5.41 8.73
CA PHE A 66 -13.31 -5.72 7.40
C PHE A 66 -12.54 -6.87 6.77
N PHE A 67 -13.25 -7.88 6.26
CA PHE A 67 -12.64 -9.05 5.62
C PHE A 67 -11.99 -8.67 4.28
N THR A 68 -10.74 -9.08 4.09
CA THR A 68 -10.07 -9.00 2.80
C THR A 68 -10.50 -10.21 1.97
N LYS A 69 -11.08 -9.95 0.80
CA LYS A 69 -11.57 -11.01 -0.10
C LYS A 69 -10.49 -11.32 -1.13
N THR A 70 -10.31 -12.59 -1.46
CA THR A 70 -9.39 -12.99 -2.54
C THR A 70 -9.77 -12.41 -3.90
N SER A 71 -11.02 -11.96 -4.08
CA SER A 71 -11.45 -11.26 -5.30
C SER A 71 -10.73 -9.94 -5.55
N ILE A 72 -10.05 -9.37 -4.54
CA ILE A 72 -9.30 -8.12 -4.69
C ILE A 72 -7.93 -8.33 -5.34
N VAL A 73 -7.41 -9.57 -5.41
CA VAL A 73 -6.06 -9.81 -5.96
C VAL A 73 -6.00 -9.42 -7.44
N PRO A 74 -4.83 -8.99 -7.93
CA PRO A 74 -4.68 -8.59 -9.32
C PRO A 74 -5.07 -9.72 -10.27
N GLN A 75 -5.83 -9.37 -11.30
CA GLN A 75 -6.26 -10.25 -12.37
C GLN A 75 -5.57 -9.87 -13.68
N CYS A 76 -5.74 -10.70 -14.72
CA CYS A 76 -5.20 -10.42 -16.05
C CYS A 76 -5.62 -9.06 -16.61
N PHE A 77 -6.85 -8.62 -16.31
CA PHE A 77 -7.30 -7.27 -16.65
C PHE A 77 -6.38 -6.18 -16.09
N ASN A 78 -5.96 -6.28 -14.82
CA ASN A 78 -5.16 -5.23 -14.19
C ASN A 78 -3.76 -5.13 -14.82
N HIS A 79 -3.17 -6.26 -15.19
CA HIS A 79 -1.87 -6.28 -15.89
C HIS A 79 -2.03 -5.82 -17.34
N TYR A 80 -3.10 -6.21 -18.02
CA TYR A 80 -3.41 -5.74 -19.37
C TYR A 80 -3.63 -4.22 -19.43
N ASP A 81 -4.45 -3.67 -18.53
CA ASP A 81 -4.74 -2.24 -18.44
C ASP A 81 -3.46 -1.42 -18.17
N GLN A 82 -2.62 -1.89 -17.24
CA GLN A 82 -1.30 -1.32 -16.97
C GLN A 82 -0.41 -1.28 -18.23
N MET A 83 -0.45 -2.32 -19.06
CA MET A 83 0.35 -2.39 -20.29
C MET A 83 -0.15 -1.48 -21.40
N GLN A 84 -1.39 -0.98 -21.33
CA GLN A 84 -1.91 -0.01 -22.30
C GLN A 84 -1.42 1.42 -22.02
N MET A 85 -0.87 1.68 -20.84
CA MET A 85 -0.36 3.00 -20.48
C MET A 85 0.89 3.32 -21.28
N SER A 86 0.83 4.39 -22.07
CA SER A 86 1.87 4.78 -23.02
C SER A 86 2.78 5.90 -22.54
N MET A 87 2.44 6.56 -21.42
CA MET A 87 3.32 7.54 -20.78
C MET A 87 3.95 6.90 -19.56
N PHE A 88 5.27 7.06 -19.40
CA PHE A 88 6.01 6.50 -18.26
C PHE A 88 5.47 7.03 -16.93
N SER A 89 5.15 8.31 -16.85
CA SER A 89 4.58 8.93 -15.65
C SER A 89 3.27 8.28 -15.20
N GLN A 90 2.38 7.96 -16.15
CA GLN A 90 1.13 7.23 -15.85
C GLN A 90 1.40 5.79 -15.45
N PHE A 91 2.27 5.10 -16.20
CA PHE A 91 2.63 3.72 -15.93
C PHE A 91 3.26 3.57 -14.54
N GLY A 92 4.28 4.38 -14.23
CA GLY A 92 5.03 4.34 -12.97
C GLY A 92 4.19 4.74 -11.75
N SER A 93 3.23 5.66 -11.90
CA SER A 93 2.28 5.97 -10.84
C SER A 93 1.29 4.82 -10.63
N SER A 94 0.65 4.33 -11.71
CA SER A 94 -0.42 3.34 -11.59
C SER A 94 0.05 1.94 -11.18
N ILE A 95 1.28 1.55 -11.55
CA ILE A 95 1.80 0.21 -11.26
C ILE A 95 1.89 -0.08 -9.76
N GLN A 96 1.96 0.97 -8.93
CA GLN A 96 1.96 0.95 -7.46
C GLN A 96 0.65 0.46 -6.85
N TYR A 97 -0.45 0.45 -7.64
CA TYR A 97 -1.80 0.20 -7.14
C TYR A 97 -2.36 -1.12 -7.65
N ALA A 98 -3.32 -1.09 -8.58
CA ALA A 98 -4.11 -2.26 -8.96
C ALA A 98 -3.28 -3.52 -9.35
N PRO A 99 -2.10 -3.41 -10.00
CA PRO A 99 -1.31 -4.58 -10.39
C PRO A 99 -0.74 -5.43 -9.24
N HIS A 100 -0.67 -4.90 -8.00
CA HIS A 100 -0.18 -5.65 -6.82
C HIS A 100 -0.62 -5.13 -5.45
N GLY A 101 -0.98 -3.86 -5.32
CA GLY A 101 -1.34 -3.19 -4.06
C GLY A 101 -2.39 -3.93 -3.24
N SER A 102 -3.32 -4.61 -3.90
CA SER A 102 -4.34 -5.40 -3.25
C SER A 102 -3.82 -6.69 -2.58
N LEU A 103 -2.66 -7.21 -3.00
CA LEU A 103 -1.98 -8.31 -2.30
C LEU A 103 -1.43 -7.86 -0.94
N HIS A 104 -0.89 -6.64 -0.85
CA HIS A 104 -0.46 -6.04 0.42
C HIS A 104 -1.63 -6.03 1.40
N ILE A 105 -2.81 -5.65 0.93
CA ILE A 105 -4.03 -5.63 1.74
C ILE A 105 -4.48 -7.03 2.12
N LEU A 106 -4.51 -7.96 1.15
CA LEU A 106 -4.98 -9.33 1.37
C LEU A 106 -4.19 -10.05 2.49
N ALA A 107 -2.86 -9.97 2.43
CA ALA A 107 -2.00 -10.76 3.33
C ALA A 107 -1.54 -9.96 4.56
N GLY A 108 -1.41 -8.64 4.48
CA GLY A 108 -0.96 -7.82 5.60
C GLY A 108 -2.03 -7.71 6.68
N GLY A 109 -3.13 -7.06 6.35
CA GLY A 109 -4.23 -6.80 7.29
C GLY A 109 -3.85 -6.00 8.54
N THR A 110 -4.87 -5.68 9.33
CA THR A 110 -4.77 -4.93 10.59
C THR A 110 -5.67 -5.59 11.64
N TRP A 111 -5.15 -5.78 12.85
CA TRP A 111 -5.90 -6.27 14.02
C TRP A 111 -5.74 -5.35 15.22
N GLY A 112 -6.48 -5.60 16.30
CA GLY A 112 -6.42 -4.81 17.52
C GLY A 112 -7.16 -3.47 17.46
N ALA A 113 -7.75 -3.10 16.32
CA ALA A 113 -8.63 -1.95 16.16
C ALA A 113 -9.76 -2.28 15.17
N ASP A 114 -10.88 -2.81 15.66
CA ASP A 114 -12.01 -3.21 14.80
C ASP A 114 -12.93 -2.01 14.54
N TYR A 115 -12.61 -1.20 13.53
CA TYR A 115 -13.42 -0.01 13.19
C TYR A 115 -14.84 -0.37 12.77
N ARG A 116 -15.03 -1.52 12.12
CA ARG A 116 -16.36 -2.02 11.76
C ARG A 116 -17.23 -2.18 13.00
N PHE A 117 -16.76 -2.93 13.99
CA PHE A 117 -17.47 -3.14 15.23
C PHE A 117 -17.59 -1.84 16.04
N TYR A 118 -16.51 -1.07 16.14
CA TYR A 118 -16.46 0.16 16.93
C TYR A 118 -17.49 1.19 16.46
N LEU A 119 -17.65 1.36 15.14
CA LEU A 119 -18.69 2.21 14.55
C LEU A 119 -20.10 1.68 14.85
N GLN A 120 -20.33 0.38 14.66
CA GLN A 120 -21.65 -0.26 14.85
C GLN A 120 -22.09 -0.28 16.32
N ASP A 121 -21.14 -0.34 17.26
CA ASP A 121 -21.41 -0.36 18.70
C ASP A 121 -21.83 1.03 19.22
N HIS A 122 -21.30 2.10 18.63
CA HIS A 122 -21.56 3.48 19.07
C HIS A 122 -22.63 4.20 18.23
N TYR A 123 -22.80 3.82 16.96
CA TYR A 123 -23.68 4.51 16.02
C TYR A 123 -24.40 3.52 15.10
N ASP A 124 -25.62 3.88 14.69
CA ASP A 124 -26.29 3.23 13.57
C ASP A 124 -25.60 3.67 12.27
N TYR A 125 -24.52 2.96 11.91
CA TYR A 125 -23.71 3.24 10.74
C TYR A 125 -23.72 2.08 9.75
N ASN A 126 -24.01 2.38 8.49
CA ASN A 126 -24.09 1.36 7.45
C ASN A 126 -22.72 0.70 7.17
N GLU A 127 -22.66 -0.63 7.25
CA GLU A 127 -21.41 -1.38 7.05
C GLU A 127 -20.81 -1.19 5.65
N ALA A 128 -21.64 -1.13 4.59
CA ALA A 128 -21.16 -0.92 3.23
C ALA A 128 -20.53 0.48 3.09
N ARG A 129 -21.10 1.48 3.76
CA ARG A 129 -20.50 2.82 3.88
C ARG A 129 -19.17 2.78 4.64
N ALA A 130 -19.01 1.92 5.63
CA ALA A 130 -17.79 1.84 6.44
C ALA A 130 -16.61 1.12 5.76
N GLN A 131 -16.87 0.30 4.73
CA GLN A 131 -15.84 -0.54 4.07
C GLN A 131 -14.54 0.19 3.68
N PRO A 132 -14.55 1.43 3.17
CA PRO A 132 -13.31 2.14 2.81
C PRO A 132 -12.32 2.29 3.99
N LEU A 133 -12.81 2.29 5.23
CA LEU A 133 -12.01 2.38 6.46
C LEU A 133 -11.11 1.17 6.71
N GLY A 134 -11.23 0.10 5.90
CA GLY A 134 -10.28 -1.01 5.88
C GLY A 134 -8.88 -0.62 5.35
N THR A 135 -8.71 0.60 4.82
CA THR A 135 -7.41 1.09 4.33
C THR A 135 -6.54 1.62 5.48
N ILE A 136 -5.23 1.33 5.47
CA ILE A 136 -4.30 1.91 6.46
C ILE A 136 -4.15 3.42 6.22
N THR A 137 -4.41 4.18 7.27
CA THR A 137 -4.18 5.64 7.31
C THR A 137 -3.03 6.03 8.23
N MET A 138 -2.67 5.19 9.21
CA MET A 138 -1.67 5.49 10.24
C MET A 138 -0.34 5.97 9.67
N ALA A 139 0.14 5.34 8.59
CA ALA A 139 1.38 5.72 7.93
C ALA A 139 1.40 7.19 7.49
N ARG A 140 0.25 7.68 6.98
CA ARG A 140 0.09 9.09 6.57
C ARG A 140 0.04 10.01 7.78
N ILE A 141 -0.75 9.67 8.80
CA ILE A 141 -0.92 10.48 10.01
C ILE A 141 0.43 10.64 10.73
N TRP A 142 1.20 9.56 10.82
CA TRP A 142 2.55 9.55 11.39
C TRP A 142 3.54 10.36 10.56
N ARG A 143 3.60 10.17 9.22
CA ARG A 143 4.52 10.93 8.35
C ARG A 143 4.29 12.45 8.39
N LYS A 144 3.05 12.88 8.66
CA LYS A 144 2.71 14.31 8.84
C LYS A 144 3.04 14.85 10.24
N GLY A 145 3.51 14.00 11.15
CA GLY A 145 3.83 14.37 12.53
C GLY A 145 2.61 14.58 13.43
N TRP A 146 1.43 14.12 13.01
CA TRP A 146 0.19 14.24 13.78
C TRP A 146 -0.03 13.08 14.76
N MET A 147 0.72 11.99 14.58
CA MET A 147 0.65 10.82 15.45
C MET A 147 2.05 10.52 15.99
N THR A 148 2.11 10.25 17.29
CA THR A 148 3.33 9.90 18.02
C THR A 148 3.21 8.49 18.55
N CYS A 149 4.30 7.73 18.44
CA CYS A 149 4.43 6.39 18.99
C CYS A 149 5.47 6.38 20.12
N PRO A 150 5.37 5.50 21.11
CA PRO A 150 6.40 5.34 22.11
C PRO A 150 7.76 5.03 21.49
N ASN A 151 8.85 5.50 22.07
CA ASN A 151 10.19 5.16 21.60
C ASN A 151 10.66 3.78 22.09
N TYR A 152 10.04 3.27 23.15
CA TYR A 152 10.36 1.98 23.74
C TYR A 152 9.13 1.37 24.42
N CYS A 153 8.98 0.06 24.27
CA CYS A 153 7.99 -0.79 24.90
C CYS A 153 8.64 -2.12 25.29
N ALA A 154 8.44 -2.55 26.53
CA ALA A 154 8.83 -3.89 26.93
C ALA A 154 7.81 -4.91 26.39
N ILE A 155 8.23 -6.16 26.18
CA ILE A 155 7.37 -7.18 25.55
C ILE A 155 6.08 -7.48 26.34
N ASP A 156 6.13 -7.29 27.65
CA ASP A 156 5.05 -7.45 28.62
C ASP A 156 4.22 -6.18 28.83
N THR A 157 4.62 -5.05 28.25
CA THR A 157 3.82 -3.82 28.30
C THR A 157 2.46 -4.06 27.62
N PRO A 158 1.34 -3.66 28.25
CA PRO A 158 0.02 -3.72 27.65
C PRO A 158 -0.02 -3.00 26.30
N LEU A 159 -0.79 -3.55 25.34
CA LEU A 159 -0.87 -2.97 23.99
C LEU A 159 -1.42 -1.54 24.01
N VAL A 160 -2.34 -1.25 24.93
CA VAL A 160 -2.92 0.09 25.12
C VAL A 160 -1.89 1.14 25.50
N ASP A 161 -0.87 0.77 26.28
CA ASP A 161 0.21 1.67 26.69
C ASP A 161 1.27 1.83 25.59
N CYS A 162 1.21 0.96 24.57
CA CYS A 162 2.17 0.88 23.47
C CYS A 162 1.57 1.22 22.10
N LYS A 163 0.37 1.81 22.04
CA LYS A 163 -0.22 2.28 20.78
C LYS A 163 0.28 3.69 20.42
N CYS A 164 0.19 4.02 19.14
CA CYS A 164 0.41 5.38 18.67
C CYS A 164 -0.88 6.21 18.85
N THR A 165 -0.74 7.47 19.27
CA THR A 165 -1.87 8.39 19.49
C THR A 165 -1.59 9.77 18.90
N CYS A 166 -2.63 10.59 18.73
CA CYS A 166 -2.50 11.98 18.32
C CYS A 166 -2.35 12.90 19.55
N PRO A 167 -1.17 13.46 19.84
CA PRO A 167 -0.97 14.28 21.04
C PRO A 167 -1.78 15.58 21.04
N ASP A 168 -2.06 16.13 19.86
CA ASP A 168 -2.79 17.39 19.69
C ASP A 168 -4.31 17.20 19.47
N LEU A 169 -4.84 15.98 19.62
CA LEU A 169 -6.25 15.66 19.37
C LEU A 169 -7.22 16.63 20.05
N GLU A 170 -7.08 16.78 21.37
CA GLU A 170 -7.92 17.66 22.18
C GLU A 170 -7.77 19.14 21.80
N LYS A 171 -6.62 19.54 21.28
CA LYS A 171 -6.41 20.89 20.76
C LYS A 171 -7.18 21.10 19.46
N TRP A 172 -7.10 20.17 18.51
CA TRP A 172 -7.83 20.26 17.24
C TRP A 172 -9.33 20.32 17.46
N ILE A 173 -9.86 19.55 18.41
CA ILE A 173 -11.29 19.57 18.76
C ILE A 173 -11.69 20.94 19.31
N ARG A 174 -10.95 21.47 20.30
CA ARG A 174 -11.23 22.80 20.88
C ARG A 174 -11.11 23.95 19.89
N GLU A 175 -10.19 23.84 18.92
CA GLU A 175 -9.97 24.85 17.88
C GLU A 175 -10.90 24.67 16.66
N ASN A 176 -11.88 23.75 16.73
CA ASN A 176 -12.83 23.45 15.66
C ASN A 176 -12.17 23.05 14.33
N GLN A 177 -11.07 22.30 14.43
CA GLN A 177 -10.27 21.81 13.30
C GLN A 177 -10.63 20.38 12.87
N THR A 178 -11.66 19.77 13.48
CA THR A 178 -12.01 18.35 13.28
C THR A 178 -12.12 17.96 11.81
N VAL A 179 -12.94 18.69 11.04
CA VAL A 179 -13.15 18.39 9.61
C VAL A 179 -11.87 18.60 8.81
N THR A 180 -11.13 19.67 9.07
CA THR A 180 -9.84 19.93 8.42
C THR A 180 -8.82 18.82 8.68
N MET A 181 -8.77 18.30 9.91
CA MET A 181 -7.89 17.18 10.23
C MET A 181 -8.34 15.90 9.53
N LEU A 182 -9.64 15.63 9.45
CA LEU A 182 -10.17 14.50 8.68
C LEU A 182 -9.87 14.61 7.18
N GLU A 183 -10.00 15.80 6.59
CA GLU A 183 -9.63 16.08 5.21
C GLU A 183 -8.15 15.82 4.96
N ASN A 184 -7.30 16.13 5.94
CA ASN A 184 -5.87 15.92 5.84
C ASN A 184 -5.46 14.45 6.07
N MET A 185 -6.07 13.77 7.04
CA MET A 185 -5.78 12.39 7.38
C MET A 185 -6.38 11.41 6.38
N TYR A 186 -7.56 11.70 5.85
CA TYR A 186 -8.31 10.86 4.92
C TYR A 186 -9.12 11.71 3.89
N PRO A 187 -8.46 12.36 2.92
CA PRO A 187 -9.11 13.28 1.99
C PRO A 187 -10.29 12.66 1.22
N GLY A 188 -10.13 11.43 0.73
CA GLY A 188 -11.18 10.74 -0.03
C GLY A 188 -12.45 10.47 0.80
N LEU A 189 -12.30 10.21 2.10
CA LEU A 189 -13.42 10.00 3.03
C LEU A 189 -14.08 11.34 3.38
N ALA A 190 -13.27 12.35 3.69
CA ALA A 190 -13.76 13.65 4.13
C ALA A 190 -14.44 14.47 3.02
N ALA A 191 -13.99 14.32 1.76
CA ALA A 191 -14.65 14.93 0.61
C ALA A 191 -16.10 14.44 0.43
N ALA A 192 -16.42 13.25 0.95
CA ALA A 192 -17.72 12.64 0.87
C ALA A 192 -18.50 12.85 2.18
N LYS A 193 -19.18 14.01 2.31
CA LYS A 193 -19.90 14.44 3.53
C LYS A 193 -20.81 13.38 4.17
N HIS A 194 -21.36 12.45 3.40
CA HIS A 194 -22.21 11.37 3.91
C HIS A 194 -21.46 10.35 4.78
N PHE A 195 -20.13 10.31 4.72
CA PHE A 195 -19.31 9.45 5.59
C PHE A 195 -19.21 9.98 7.02
N LEU A 196 -19.30 11.30 7.20
CA LEU A 196 -19.16 11.95 8.50
C LEU A 196 -20.49 12.09 9.25
N VAL A 197 -21.55 11.45 8.74
CA VAL A 197 -22.86 11.38 9.40
C VAL A 197 -23.31 9.93 9.57
N ASP A 198 -24.05 9.67 10.64
CA ASP A 198 -24.69 8.37 10.86
C ASP A 198 -25.91 8.14 9.93
N ASN A 199 -26.64 7.03 10.11
CA ASN A 199 -27.86 6.75 9.32
C ASN A 199 -29.04 7.68 9.66
N HIS A 200 -28.98 8.43 10.76
CA HIS A 200 -29.99 9.41 11.18
C HIS A 200 -29.64 10.85 10.78
N GLY A 201 -28.43 11.08 10.24
CA GLY A 201 -27.94 12.39 9.84
C GLY A 201 -27.24 13.17 10.95
N HIS A 202 -26.88 12.54 12.06
CA HIS A 202 -26.06 13.17 13.09
C HIS A 202 -24.60 13.24 12.65
N ASP A 203 -23.95 14.38 12.89
CA ASP A 203 -22.52 14.56 12.66
C ASP A 203 -21.71 13.73 13.66
N ILE A 204 -20.83 12.89 13.14
CA ILE A 204 -19.94 12.00 13.90
C ILE A 204 -18.46 12.24 13.56
N SER A 205 -18.14 13.42 13.03
CA SER A 205 -16.77 13.81 12.67
C SER A 205 -15.80 13.71 13.85
N GLU A 206 -16.20 14.13 15.05
CA GLU A 206 -15.34 14.01 16.24
C GLU A 206 -15.03 12.54 16.55
N PHE A 207 -16.02 11.66 16.47
CA PHE A 207 -15.84 10.23 16.68
C PHE A 207 -14.85 9.63 15.67
N PHE A 208 -14.98 9.98 14.39
CA PHE A 208 -14.03 9.58 13.36
C PHE A 208 -12.60 10.03 13.66
N LEU A 209 -12.43 11.28 14.10
CA LEU A 209 -11.12 11.82 14.42
C LEU A 209 -10.50 11.07 15.61
N ARG A 210 -11.26 10.85 16.68
CA ARG A 210 -10.83 10.06 17.85
C ARG A 210 -10.46 8.63 17.46
N MET A 211 -11.26 8.00 16.61
CA MET A 211 -11.02 6.64 16.09
C MET A 211 -9.71 6.54 15.28
N LEU A 212 -9.46 7.48 14.36
CA LEU A 212 -8.21 7.54 13.57
C LEU A 212 -6.98 7.85 14.43
N CYS A 213 -7.19 8.53 15.56
CA CYS A 213 -6.15 8.85 16.54
C CYS A 213 -5.95 7.78 17.62
N ASN A 214 -6.66 6.65 17.53
CA ASN A 214 -6.62 5.55 18.50
C ASN A 214 -6.90 6.01 19.95
N ASP A 215 -7.85 6.93 20.12
CA ASP A 215 -8.16 7.59 21.40
C ASP A 215 -8.97 6.71 22.39
N ASP A 216 -9.17 5.44 22.07
CA ASP A 216 -9.89 4.48 22.91
C ASP A 216 -9.05 3.22 23.17
N ASP A 217 -9.17 2.64 24.37
CA ASP A 217 -8.39 1.47 24.80
C ASP A 217 -8.63 0.23 23.93
N ALA A 218 -9.80 0.13 23.28
CA ALA A 218 -10.11 -0.92 22.32
C ALA A 218 -9.40 -0.75 20.97
N LEU A 219 -8.78 0.40 20.71
CA LEU A 219 -8.09 0.73 19.46
C LEU A 219 -6.57 0.66 19.62
N THR A 220 -6.02 -0.53 19.41
CA THR A 220 -4.59 -0.85 19.46
C THR A 220 -4.12 -1.46 18.14
N PRO A 221 -4.18 -0.70 17.02
CA PRO A 221 -3.91 -1.25 15.70
C PRO A 221 -2.50 -1.83 15.58
N GLN A 222 -2.44 -3.04 15.06
CA GLN A 222 -1.21 -3.75 14.69
C GLN A 222 -1.37 -4.26 13.27
N ILE A 223 -0.30 -4.14 12.48
CA ILE A 223 -0.36 -4.30 11.03
C ILE A 223 0.57 -5.44 10.63
N GLY A 224 0.08 -6.29 9.72
CA GLY A 224 0.88 -7.39 9.18
C GLY A 224 1.97 -6.86 8.27
N ASP A 225 3.11 -7.55 8.26
CA ASP A 225 4.34 -7.05 7.65
C ASP A 225 4.18 -6.80 6.16
N PHE A 226 3.37 -7.59 5.46
CA PHE A 226 3.15 -7.41 4.02
C PHE A 226 2.34 -6.15 3.68
N MET A 227 1.68 -5.47 4.63
CA MET A 227 0.88 -4.27 4.35
C MET A 227 1.67 -2.96 4.28
N GLU A 228 2.90 -2.97 4.81
CA GLU A 228 3.64 -1.76 5.18
C GLU A 228 5.09 -1.78 4.67
N SER A 229 5.90 -0.82 5.11
CA SER A 229 7.31 -0.69 4.69
C SER A 229 8.18 -1.90 5.04
N ALA A 230 7.77 -2.74 6.00
CA ALA A 230 8.41 -4.03 6.30
C ALA A 230 8.03 -5.17 5.34
N SER A 231 7.23 -4.90 4.30
CA SER A 231 6.77 -5.91 3.33
C SER A 231 7.87 -6.76 2.68
N PRO A 232 9.11 -6.29 2.44
CA PRO A 232 10.20 -7.14 1.97
C PRO A 232 10.58 -8.28 2.93
N SER A 233 10.19 -8.19 4.21
CA SER A 233 10.37 -9.27 5.19
C SER A 233 9.48 -10.49 4.89
N ASP A 234 8.36 -10.29 4.18
CA ASP A 234 7.48 -11.37 3.75
C ASP A 234 7.99 -11.96 2.42
N PRO A 235 8.23 -13.28 2.33
CA PRO A 235 8.71 -13.94 1.12
C PRO A 235 7.84 -13.72 -0.13
N ILE A 236 6.55 -13.41 0.01
CA ILE A 236 5.67 -13.14 -1.14
C ILE A 236 6.00 -11.82 -1.86
N PHE A 237 6.74 -10.92 -1.22
CA PHE A 237 7.26 -9.70 -1.85
C PHE A 237 8.12 -10.02 -3.09
N TRP A 238 9.02 -10.98 -2.93
CA TRP A 238 10.05 -11.31 -3.92
C TRP A 238 9.57 -11.98 -5.21
N PRO A 239 8.43 -12.70 -5.28
CA PRO A 239 7.79 -13.04 -6.56
C PRO A 239 6.80 -11.98 -7.06
N THR A 240 6.25 -11.15 -6.17
CA THR A 240 5.28 -10.10 -6.54
C THR A 240 5.96 -8.97 -7.32
N HIS A 241 7.05 -8.41 -6.80
CA HIS A 241 7.70 -7.25 -7.42
C HIS A 241 8.39 -7.55 -8.76
N PRO A 242 9.03 -8.73 -8.98
CA PRO A 242 9.49 -9.10 -10.33
C PRO A 242 8.37 -9.27 -11.35
N THR A 243 7.13 -9.55 -10.92
CA THR A 243 6.00 -9.57 -11.87
C THR A 243 5.74 -8.17 -12.43
N LEU A 244 5.88 -7.14 -11.61
CA LEU A 244 5.73 -5.73 -12.02
C LEU A 244 6.91 -5.25 -12.86
N ASP A 245 8.13 -5.60 -12.42
CA ASP A 245 9.34 -5.30 -13.18
C ASP A 245 9.29 -5.94 -14.58
N ARG A 246 8.78 -7.17 -14.70
CA ARG A 246 8.54 -7.80 -16.01
C ARG A 246 7.58 -7.01 -16.89
N LEU A 247 6.51 -6.44 -16.33
CA LEU A 247 5.61 -5.55 -17.07
C LEU A 247 6.34 -4.28 -17.52
N TRP A 248 7.11 -3.66 -16.62
CA TRP A 248 7.90 -2.46 -16.93
C TRP A 248 8.93 -2.71 -18.04
N VAL A 249 9.77 -3.75 -17.90
CA VAL A 249 10.76 -4.17 -18.91
C VAL A 249 10.08 -4.39 -20.26
N TRP A 250 8.95 -5.12 -20.28
CA TRP A 250 8.24 -5.37 -21.52
C TRP A 250 7.67 -4.09 -22.14
N ARG A 251 7.12 -3.21 -21.31
CA ARG A 251 6.57 -1.93 -21.76
C ARG A 251 7.67 -1.03 -22.32
N LYS A 252 8.84 -1.00 -21.69
CA LYS A 252 10.03 -0.27 -22.11
C LYS A 252 10.58 -0.78 -23.45
N ILE A 253 10.69 -2.09 -23.64
CA ILE A 253 11.08 -2.70 -24.94
C ILE A 253 10.13 -2.29 -26.07
N ASN A 254 8.82 -2.20 -25.78
CA ASN A 254 7.82 -1.78 -26.76
C ASN A 254 7.69 -0.25 -26.89
N GLY A 255 8.45 0.52 -26.10
CA GLY A 255 8.54 1.97 -26.15
C GLY A 255 7.37 2.72 -25.53
N PHE A 256 7.65 3.66 -24.65
CA PHE A 256 6.67 4.68 -24.24
C PHE A 256 6.57 5.78 -25.31
N MET A 257 5.41 6.42 -25.41
CA MET A 257 5.26 7.65 -26.21
C MET A 257 5.95 8.85 -25.56
N ASP A 258 6.01 8.84 -24.23
CA ASP A 258 6.69 9.84 -23.42
C ASP A 258 7.32 9.16 -22.21
N GLU A 259 8.62 9.40 -22.01
CA GLU A 259 9.41 8.86 -20.90
C GLU A 259 9.77 9.91 -19.84
N SER A 260 9.22 11.13 -19.96
CA SER A 260 9.47 12.19 -19.01
C SER A 260 8.92 11.86 -17.62
N TRP A 261 9.68 12.30 -16.62
CA TRP A 261 9.27 12.25 -15.22
C TRP A 261 8.31 13.39 -14.90
N VAL A 262 7.39 13.14 -13.97
CA VAL A 262 6.57 14.17 -13.35
C VAL A 262 7.06 14.34 -11.92
N ASN A 263 7.51 15.55 -11.58
CA ASN A 263 7.92 15.84 -10.21
C ASN A 263 6.72 15.80 -9.27
N THR A 264 6.90 15.14 -8.14
CA THR A 264 5.94 15.01 -7.06
C THR A 264 6.52 15.62 -5.78
N SER A 265 5.66 15.92 -4.80
CA SER A 265 6.11 16.31 -3.47
C SER A 265 6.63 15.12 -2.64
N CYS A 266 6.45 13.88 -3.11
CA CYS A 266 6.85 12.67 -2.41
C CYS A 266 8.34 12.38 -2.64
N TRP A 267 9.13 12.51 -1.58
CA TRP A 267 10.55 12.18 -1.61
C TRP A 267 10.79 10.69 -1.93
N GLY A 268 11.77 10.41 -2.79
CA GLY A 268 12.09 9.08 -3.30
C GLY A 268 11.40 8.74 -4.63
N HIS A 269 10.49 9.59 -5.11
CA HIS A 269 9.71 9.36 -6.34
C HIS A 269 10.09 10.28 -7.50
N ASN A 270 11.01 11.22 -7.29
CA ASN A 270 11.48 12.11 -8.35
C ASN A 270 12.71 11.54 -9.05
N GLU A 271 12.95 12.00 -10.28
CA GLU A 271 14.05 11.56 -11.14
C GLU A 271 15.43 11.62 -10.46
N HIS A 272 15.66 12.67 -9.67
CA HIS A 272 16.94 12.95 -9.02
C HIS A 272 16.98 12.61 -7.53
N ASP A 273 15.92 11.99 -7.00
CA ASP A 273 15.96 11.50 -5.61
C ASP A 273 16.92 10.30 -5.51
N THR A 274 17.68 10.25 -4.42
CA THR A 274 18.63 9.16 -4.15
C THR A 274 17.93 7.95 -3.53
N THR A 275 18.44 6.77 -3.85
CA THR A 275 17.95 5.48 -3.35
C THR A 275 18.87 4.92 -2.27
N ILE A 276 18.50 3.79 -1.68
CA ILE A 276 19.32 3.11 -0.67
C ILE A 276 20.56 2.40 -1.25
N TRP A 277 20.71 2.35 -2.57
CA TRP A 277 21.76 1.58 -3.23
C TRP A 277 23.01 2.44 -3.46
N HIS A 278 24.18 1.93 -3.06
CA HIS A 278 25.46 2.63 -3.16
C HIS A 278 26.28 2.15 -4.37
N LEU A 279 27.11 3.04 -4.94
CA LEU A 279 27.96 2.76 -6.12
C LEU A 279 29.03 1.68 -5.86
N THR A 280 29.38 1.42 -4.60
CA THR A 280 30.34 0.39 -4.20
C THR A 280 29.76 -0.48 -3.09
N GLU A 281 30.22 -1.74 -3.00
CA GLU A 281 29.87 -2.65 -1.89
C GLU A 281 30.33 -2.10 -0.52
N ASN A 282 31.19 -1.07 -0.54
CA ASN A 282 31.51 -0.27 0.63
C ASN A 282 30.45 0.82 0.81
N GLU A 283 29.42 0.53 1.60
CA GLU A 283 28.35 1.45 2.04
C GLU A 283 28.84 2.75 2.73
N ILE A 284 30.17 2.94 2.83
CA ILE A 284 30.85 4.11 3.40
C ILE A 284 31.03 5.23 2.35
N GLU A 285 31.02 4.92 1.05
CA GLU A 285 30.98 5.96 0.02
C GLU A 285 29.56 6.54 -0.07
N GLU A 286 29.45 7.84 0.24
CA GLU A 286 28.17 8.59 0.37
C GLU A 286 27.37 8.69 -0.94
N THR A 287 27.92 8.25 -2.06
CA THR A 287 27.28 8.34 -3.37
C THR A 287 26.29 7.19 -3.57
N GLN A 288 25.01 7.52 -3.37
CA GLN A 288 23.86 6.69 -3.68
C GLN A 288 23.41 6.90 -5.13
N TYR A 289 22.83 5.86 -5.74
CA TYR A 289 22.20 6.00 -7.04
C TYR A 289 20.94 6.84 -6.95
N THR A 290 20.76 7.75 -7.90
CA THR A 290 19.48 8.38 -8.20
C THR A 290 18.54 7.41 -8.91
N ASN A 291 17.24 7.70 -8.88
CA ASN A 291 16.25 6.96 -9.66
C ASN A 291 16.58 6.93 -11.16
N ALA A 292 17.04 8.04 -11.73
CA ALA A 292 17.45 8.12 -13.14
C ALA A 292 18.63 7.20 -13.50
N GLU A 293 19.62 7.12 -12.62
CA GLU A 293 20.78 6.24 -12.82
C GLU A 293 20.39 4.77 -12.76
N LEU A 294 19.52 4.38 -11.82
CA LEU A 294 19.00 3.01 -11.76
C LEU A 294 18.18 2.68 -13.00
N MET A 295 17.30 3.58 -13.44
CA MET A 295 16.49 3.39 -14.66
C MET A 295 17.37 3.22 -15.90
N THR A 296 18.50 3.92 -15.96
CA THR A 296 19.48 3.75 -17.03
C THR A 296 20.19 2.40 -16.92
N MET A 297 20.60 2.00 -15.71
CA MET A 297 21.28 0.72 -15.48
C MET A 297 20.40 -0.50 -15.81
N PHE A 298 19.11 -0.40 -15.50
CA PHE A 298 18.13 -1.46 -15.75
C PHE A 298 17.45 -1.34 -17.13
N ASP A 299 17.87 -0.40 -17.98
CA ASP A 299 17.28 -0.25 -19.31
C ASP A 299 17.51 -1.53 -20.15
N PRO A 300 16.44 -2.27 -20.51
CA PRO A 300 16.57 -3.53 -21.22
C PRO A 300 17.05 -3.38 -22.66
N MET A 301 17.14 -2.15 -23.18
CA MET A 301 17.69 -1.85 -24.50
C MET A 301 19.22 -1.73 -24.49
N LEU A 302 19.85 -1.70 -23.32
CA LEU A 302 21.30 -1.61 -23.17
C LEU A 302 21.94 -2.99 -23.00
N VAL A 303 23.07 -3.20 -23.68
CA VAL A 303 23.85 -4.45 -23.63
C VAL A 303 24.34 -4.79 -22.21
N GLN A 304 24.43 -3.79 -21.35
CA GLN A 304 24.98 -3.91 -19.99
C GLN A 304 23.93 -4.26 -18.94
N VAL A 305 22.67 -4.45 -19.33
CA VAL A 305 21.60 -4.81 -18.38
C VAL A 305 21.95 -6.12 -17.66
N PRO A 306 21.86 -6.18 -16.32
CA PRO A 306 22.34 -7.34 -15.56
C PRO A 306 21.46 -8.59 -15.73
N TYR A 307 20.22 -8.43 -16.16
CA TYR A 307 19.29 -9.53 -16.41
C TYR A 307 18.24 -9.15 -17.47
N ILE A 308 17.59 -10.17 -18.02
CA ILE A 308 16.37 -10.03 -18.82
C ILE A 308 15.45 -11.22 -18.53
N TYR A 309 14.14 -11.03 -18.63
CA TYR A 309 13.18 -12.12 -18.44
C TYR A 309 13.21 -13.11 -19.62
N ASP A 310 13.09 -14.40 -19.32
CA ASP A 310 13.05 -15.49 -20.32
C ASP A 310 11.88 -15.34 -21.31
N SER A 311 10.73 -14.85 -20.84
CA SER A 311 9.58 -14.60 -21.71
C SER A 311 8.73 -13.43 -21.25
N PHE A 312 8.13 -12.76 -22.24
CA PHE A 312 7.08 -11.75 -22.07
C PHE A 312 5.74 -12.31 -22.57
N LYS A 313 5.44 -13.54 -22.15
CA LYS A 313 4.20 -14.25 -22.48
C LYS A 313 3.42 -14.54 -21.21
N TRP A 314 2.11 -14.33 -21.22
CA TRP A 314 1.17 -14.64 -20.14
C TRP A 314 0.12 -15.65 -20.63
N PRO A 315 0.46 -16.94 -20.79
CA PRO A 315 -0.47 -17.94 -21.33
C PRO A 315 -1.76 -18.10 -20.51
N HIS A 316 -1.70 -17.84 -19.20
CA HIS A 316 -2.89 -17.87 -18.35
C HIS A 316 -3.86 -16.72 -18.68
N CYS A 317 -3.35 -15.53 -19.04
CA CYS A 317 -4.19 -14.42 -19.48
C CYS A 317 -4.72 -14.61 -20.89
N GLU A 318 -3.97 -15.28 -21.77
CA GLU A 318 -4.48 -15.69 -23.09
C GLU A 318 -5.68 -16.63 -22.97
N GLN A 319 -5.66 -17.57 -22.01
CA GLN A 319 -6.79 -18.44 -21.71
C GLN A 319 -8.03 -17.66 -21.21
N GLU A 320 -7.83 -16.48 -20.62
CA GLU A 320 -8.89 -15.55 -20.20
C GLU A 320 -9.33 -14.59 -21.33
N GLY A 321 -8.72 -14.66 -22.52
CA GLY A 321 -9.08 -13.86 -23.69
C GLY A 321 -8.26 -12.58 -23.89
N TYR A 322 -7.17 -12.39 -23.14
CA TYR A 322 -6.25 -11.25 -23.33
C TYR A 322 -5.15 -11.57 -24.34
N PRO A 323 -4.51 -10.57 -24.98
CA PRO A 323 -3.33 -10.82 -25.82
C PRO A 323 -2.23 -11.55 -25.05
N LEU A 324 -1.56 -12.53 -25.70
CA LEU A 324 -0.50 -13.34 -25.07
C LEU A 324 0.62 -12.49 -24.44
N GLN A 325 0.89 -11.32 -25.00
CA GLN A 325 1.93 -10.39 -24.53
C GLN A 325 1.36 -9.16 -23.80
N LEU A 326 0.05 -9.15 -23.52
CA LEU A 326 -0.68 -8.07 -22.83
C LEU A 326 -0.62 -6.68 -23.47
N ILE A 327 -0.05 -6.55 -24.67
CA ILE A 327 -0.05 -5.30 -25.46
C ILE A 327 -0.94 -5.54 -26.67
N THR A 328 -1.83 -4.59 -26.98
CA THR A 328 -2.57 -4.63 -28.25
C THR A 328 -1.68 -4.18 -29.39
N THR A 329 -1.57 -5.01 -30.41
CA THR A 329 -0.94 -4.66 -31.68
C THR A 329 -2.01 -4.15 -32.66
N ASN A 330 -1.62 -3.36 -33.67
CA ASN A 330 -2.55 -2.90 -34.71
C ASN A 330 -3.30 -4.07 -35.41
N THR A 331 -2.74 -5.28 -35.41
CA THR A 331 -3.36 -6.51 -35.93
C THR A 331 -4.49 -7.06 -35.06
N ASP A 332 -4.51 -6.76 -33.75
CA ASP A 332 -5.59 -7.18 -32.83
C ASP A 332 -6.85 -6.31 -32.98
N ILE A 333 -6.69 -5.10 -33.51
CA ILE A 333 -7.77 -4.14 -33.78
C ILE A 333 -8.52 -4.54 -35.06
N ASP A 334 -7.81 -4.94 -36.11
CA ASP A 334 -8.41 -5.33 -37.41
C ASP A 334 -9.08 -6.71 -37.39
N SER A 335 -8.69 -7.60 -36.47
CA SER A 335 -9.25 -8.95 -36.34
C SER A 335 -10.47 -9.03 -35.41
N GLY A 336 -10.82 -7.93 -34.72
CA GLY A 336 -11.93 -7.89 -33.76
C GLY A 336 -11.73 -8.83 -32.57
N THR A 337 -10.51 -9.33 -32.34
CA THR A 337 -10.16 -10.26 -31.24
C THR A 337 -9.55 -9.57 -30.04
N ALA A 338 -9.24 -8.27 -30.12
CA ALA A 338 -9.03 -7.50 -28.89
C ALA A 338 -10.30 -7.64 -28.05
N PRO A 339 -10.21 -8.11 -26.78
CA PRO A 339 -11.38 -8.12 -25.93
C PRO A 339 -11.91 -6.70 -25.91
N LEU A 340 -13.16 -6.53 -26.35
CA LEU A 340 -13.95 -5.34 -26.07
C LEU A 340 -14.09 -5.31 -24.55
N GLY A 341 -13.04 -4.86 -23.86
CA GLY A 341 -13.19 -4.19 -22.59
C GLY A 341 -14.22 -3.11 -22.88
N ASP A 342 -15.40 -3.32 -22.33
CA ASP A 342 -16.62 -2.57 -22.56
C ASP A 342 -16.28 -1.11 -22.93
N VAL A 343 -16.36 -0.76 -24.22
CA VAL A 343 -15.99 0.58 -24.72
C VAL A 343 -16.95 1.66 -24.16
N SER A 344 -17.97 1.25 -23.42
CA SER A 344 -18.77 2.15 -22.56
C SER A 344 -18.03 2.62 -21.29
N MET A 345 -16.89 2.03 -20.93
CA MET A 345 -16.09 2.41 -19.75
C MET A 345 -14.92 3.37 -20.05
N LEU A 346 -14.67 3.71 -21.32
CA LEU A 346 -13.83 4.87 -21.66
C LEU A 346 -14.48 6.21 -21.25
N GLN A 347 -15.75 6.19 -20.82
CA GLN A 347 -16.46 7.32 -20.21
C GLN A 347 -16.64 7.21 -18.68
N THR A 348 -16.18 6.14 -18.01
CA THR A 348 -16.36 5.93 -16.55
C THR A 348 -15.21 6.44 -15.67
N HIS A 349 -14.36 7.35 -16.15
CA HIS A 349 -13.65 8.27 -15.23
C HIS A 349 -14.63 9.18 -14.43
N LYS A 350 -15.95 9.06 -14.68
CA LYS A 350 -17.00 9.84 -14.02
C LYS A 350 -18.17 9.02 -13.43
N GLN A 351 -18.17 7.70 -13.50
CA GLN A 351 -19.37 6.88 -13.16
C GLN A 351 -19.11 5.58 -12.38
N LEU A 352 -18.02 5.51 -11.60
CA LEU A 352 -17.80 4.43 -10.63
C LEU A 352 -18.30 4.79 -9.22
N THR A 353 -19.48 5.42 -9.14
CA THR A 353 -20.13 5.79 -7.87
C THR A 353 -21.26 4.85 -7.45
N ASP A 354 -21.66 3.87 -8.27
CA ASP A 354 -22.88 3.08 -8.03
C ASP A 354 -22.74 1.55 -8.14
N SER A 355 -21.53 0.98 -8.25
CA SER A 355 -21.35 -0.48 -8.17
C SER A 355 -20.79 -0.89 -6.81
N ASN A 356 -21.39 -1.91 -6.20
CA ASN A 356 -20.90 -2.64 -5.00
C ASN A 356 -19.54 -3.35 -5.21
N ASP A 357 -18.82 -3.02 -6.27
CA ASP A 357 -17.51 -3.54 -6.63
C ASP A 357 -16.44 -2.50 -6.34
N PHE A 358 -15.52 -2.89 -5.46
CA PHE A 358 -14.42 -2.11 -4.90
C PHE A 358 -13.56 -1.44 -5.98
N VAL A 359 -13.58 -0.11 -6.00
CA VAL A 359 -12.47 0.70 -6.53
C VAL A 359 -11.84 1.41 -5.34
N PHE A 360 -10.60 1.07 -5.02
CA PHE A 360 -9.82 1.72 -3.98
C PHE A 360 -9.51 3.18 -4.40
N LEU A 361 -10.46 4.09 -4.14
CA LEU A 361 -10.33 5.53 -4.38
C LEU A 361 -9.29 6.20 -3.46
N GLY A 362 -8.69 5.47 -2.51
CA GLY A 362 -7.73 5.99 -1.53
C GLY A 362 -6.28 6.13 -2.02
N TRP A 363 -5.96 5.59 -3.20
CA TRP A 363 -4.61 5.66 -3.77
C TRP A 363 -4.54 6.46 -5.08
N ASN A 364 -5.67 6.70 -5.76
CA ASN A 364 -5.71 7.32 -7.10
C ASN A 364 -5.76 8.87 -7.10
N GLN A 365 -5.48 9.56 -5.99
CA GLN A 365 -5.48 11.03 -5.96
C GLN A 365 -4.28 11.58 -5.19
N GLU A 366 -3.18 11.78 -5.89
CA GLU A 366 -2.19 12.79 -5.53
C GLU A 366 -2.77 14.16 -5.88
N TYR A 367 -3.23 14.89 -4.85
CA TYR A 367 -3.38 16.34 -4.96
C TYR A 367 -2.09 16.99 -4.45
N ASP A 368 -1.55 17.84 -5.30
CA ASP A 368 -0.39 18.70 -5.11
C ASP A 368 -0.46 19.50 -3.80
N PHE A 369 0.36 19.14 -2.80
CA PHE A 369 0.55 19.94 -1.60
C PHE A 369 2.00 19.94 -1.15
N LYS A 370 2.50 21.16 -0.94
CA LYS A 370 3.83 21.49 -0.42
C LYS A 370 4.01 20.88 0.97
N ASP A 371 4.90 19.91 1.09
CA ASP A 371 5.38 19.47 2.40
C ASP A 371 6.25 20.57 3.03
N PRO A 372 6.09 20.87 4.34
CA PRO A 372 7.12 21.60 5.06
C PRO A 372 8.39 20.73 5.13
N ALA A 373 9.54 21.39 4.98
CA ALA A 373 10.85 20.75 4.89
C ALA A 373 11.06 19.69 6.00
N PRO A 374 11.73 18.57 5.69
CA PRO A 374 12.03 17.55 6.68
C PRO A 374 12.86 18.15 7.83
N VAL A 375 12.52 17.73 9.05
CA VAL A 375 13.42 17.85 10.19
C VAL A 375 14.74 17.17 9.79
N PRO A 376 15.89 17.84 9.89
CA PRO A 376 17.15 17.26 9.44
C PRO A 376 17.42 15.98 10.23
N MET A 377 17.51 14.86 9.50
CA MET A 377 18.01 13.60 10.03
C MET A 377 19.43 13.85 10.55
N ARG A 378 19.68 13.52 11.82
CA ARG A 378 21.00 13.48 12.43
C ARG A 378 21.37 12.04 12.74
#